data_AF-A0A939UR24-F1
#
_entry.id   AF-A0A939UR24-F1
#
_cell.length_a   1.000
_cell.length_b   1.000
_cell.length_c   1.000
_cell.angle_alpha   90.00
_cell.angle_beta   90.00
_cell.angle_gamma   90.00
#
_symmetry.space_group_name_H-M   'P 1'
#
loop_
_entity.id
_entity.type
_entity.pdbx_description
1 polymer ?
#
loop_
_entity_poly.entity_id
_entity_poly.type
_entity_poly.pdbx_seq_one_letter_code
_entity_poly.pdbx_strand_id
1 'polypeptide(L)'
;MADQSVSKDKKRFKSLDKKTFGKHSAAYLAKMAMLTAIAFLLYLYVKFNLPFFPAFLDIQISELPALLAGFSMGPISGCLVVIFKCLLKFPLSSTAYVGEATDILLGIAFVLPASLIYKYKKDVKHALLGLIVGTLCLTGVAIIVNRFISIPFYVKLYFGGNFDAIVGMLSSLYKNINRDNFYFYYLLAGVLPFNIFRCIIVAGLTFALYKRLSKILHWNGESLRKKADEGFVYDRYVTHSTIETDELAEKFAESLKGGEIILLNGDLGAGKTTFTKGLAKALGVAEEVTSPTFTIMNVYSSGRLKLNHLDMYRVESEEELYELGVSESVGEENAVTVIEWNKLSSLDGRIISVDIKPLGETDREFVFVSDEADKPIEEPQESVKVTE
;
A
#
# COMPACT_ATOMS: atom_id res chain seq x y z
N MET A 1 24.40 -19.68 -55.21
CA MET A 1 22.99 -20.12 -55.10
C MET A 1 22.78 -20.60 -53.68
N ALA A 2 21.95 -19.85 -52.92
CA ALA A 2 21.36 -20.12 -51.59
C ALA A 2 22.32 -20.64 -50.48
N ASP A 3 22.73 -19.90 -49.44
CA ASP A 3 21.99 -19.06 -48.49
C ASP A 3 20.61 -19.58 -48.09
N GLN A 4 20.56 -20.30 -46.96
CA GLN A 4 19.35 -20.57 -46.17
C GLN A 4 19.68 -20.42 -44.68
N SER A 5 19.63 -19.17 -44.22
CA SER A 5 18.86 -18.70 -43.07
C SER A 5 18.82 -19.59 -41.82
N VAL A 6 19.70 -19.30 -40.87
CA VAL A 6 19.49 -19.57 -39.44
C VAL A 6 18.41 -18.60 -38.94
N SER A 7 17.22 -19.10 -38.62
CA SER A 7 16.12 -18.26 -38.11
C SER A 7 16.42 -17.77 -36.69
N LYS A 8 16.73 -16.47 -36.55
CA LYS A 8 16.67 -15.75 -35.27
C LYS A 8 15.20 -15.58 -34.86
N ASP A 9 14.66 -16.53 -34.12
CA ASP A 9 13.34 -16.43 -33.50
C ASP A 9 13.40 -15.45 -32.31
N LYS A 10 13.39 -14.13 -32.60
CA LYS A 10 13.11 -13.07 -31.61
C LYS A 10 11.62 -13.18 -31.19
N LYS A 11 11.30 -14.07 -30.26
CA LYS A 11 9.93 -14.22 -29.74
C LYS A 11 9.60 -13.07 -28.79
N ARG A 12 8.65 -12.23 -29.19
CA ARG A 12 7.98 -11.27 -28.31
C ARG A 12 7.28 -12.07 -27.20
N PHE A 13 7.72 -11.90 -25.96
CA PHE A 13 7.15 -12.62 -24.84
C PHE A 13 5.69 -12.18 -24.64
N LYS A 14 4.73 -13.07 -24.92
CA LYS A 14 3.40 -12.96 -24.32
C LYS A 14 3.59 -13.26 -22.84
N SER A 15 3.30 -12.29 -21.97
CA SER A 15 3.40 -12.40 -20.52
C SER A 15 3.01 -13.82 -20.07
N LEU A 16 4.00 -14.61 -19.62
CA LEU A 16 3.72 -15.84 -18.90
C LEU A 16 2.73 -15.49 -17.77
N ASP A 17 1.75 -16.37 -17.63
CA ASP A 17 0.59 -16.25 -16.75
C ASP A 17 0.75 -15.25 -15.62
N LYS A 18 -0.23 -14.35 -15.54
CA LYS A 18 -0.61 -13.62 -14.32
C LYS A 18 -0.92 -14.64 -13.21
N LYS A 19 0.09 -15.35 -12.69
CA LYS A 19 0.05 -15.94 -11.37
C LYS A 19 -0.04 -14.75 -10.44
N THR A 20 -1.29 -14.47 -10.11
CA THR A 20 -1.78 -13.51 -9.15
C THR A 20 -0.87 -13.63 -7.94
N PHE A 21 0.09 -12.71 -7.80
CA PHE A 21 0.86 -12.57 -6.57
C PHE A 21 -0.18 -12.50 -5.46
N GLY A 22 -0.09 -13.45 -4.54
CA GLY A 22 -1.09 -13.67 -3.51
C GLY A 22 -1.39 -12.37 -2.77
N LYS A 23 -2.61 -12.25 -2.25
CA LYS A 23 -3.14 -11.12 -1.47
C LYS A 23 -2.34 -10.78 -0.17
N HIS A 24 -1.08 -11.18 -0.06
CA HIS A 24 -0.24 -11.15 1.13
C HIS A 24 1.21 -10.72 0.82
N SER A 25 1.39 -9.59 0.11
CA SER A 25 2.71 -8.94 0.03
C SER A 25 3.03 -8.22 1.35
N ALA A 26 4.31 -8.07 1.72
CA ALA A 26 4.74 -7.30 2.90
C ALA A 26 4.14 -5.88 2.91
N ALA A 27 3.97 -5.27 1.73
CA ALA A 27 3.32 -3.97 1.57
C ALA A 27 1.83 -3.98 2.01
N TYR A 28 1.12 -5.08 1.77
CA TYR A 28 -0.27 -5.24 2.23
C TYR A 28 -0.32 -5.26 3.76
N LEU A 29 0.58 -6.00 4.42
CA LEU A 29 0.63 -6.07 5.88
C LEU A 29 0.98 -4.71 6.49
N ALA A 30 1.95 -4.00 5.91
CA ALA A 30 2.36 -2.67 6.36
C ALA A 30 1.21 -1.65 6.26
N LYS A 31 0.47 -1.62 5.13
CA LYS A 31 -0.70 -0.75 4.96
C LYS A 31 -1.81 -1.05 5.97
N MET A 32 -2.11 -2.34 6.20
CA MET A 32 -3.07 -2.76 7.22
C MET A 32 -2.68 -2.28 8.62
N ALA A 33 -1.42 -2.46 9.00
CA ALA A 33 -0.91 -2.05 10.31
C ALA A 33 -0.98 -0.53 10.50
N MET A 34 -0.53 0.24 9.49
CA MET A 34 -0.58 1.69 9.52
C MET A 34 -2.01 2.23 9.62
N LEU A 35 -2.93 1.75 8.79
CA LEU A 35 -4.34 2.18 8.82
C LEU A 35 -5.03 1.81 10.14
N THR A 36 -4.68 0.65 10.71
CA THR A 36 -5.14 0.24 12.04
C THR A 36 -4.62 1.17 13.13
N ALA A 37 -3.32 1.50 13.11
CA ALA A 37 -2.72 2.42 14.07
C ALA A 37 -3.36 3.82 14.00
N ILE A 38 -3.56 4.35 12.79
CA ILE A 38 -4.25 5.63 12.59
C ILE A 38 -5.69 5.56 13.10
N ALA A 39 -6.43 4.49 12.76
CA ALA A 39 -7.80 4.32 13.23
C ALA A 39 -7.88 4.27 14.76
N PHE A 40 -6.93 3.60 15.41
CA PHE A 40 -6.82 3.52 16.86
C PHE A 40 -6.52 4.89 17.48
N LEU A 41 -5.54 5.64 16.96
CA LEU A 41 -5.23 6.99 17.45
C LEU A 41 -6.41 7.95 17.30
N LEU A 42 -7.10 7.91 16.16
CA LEU A 42 -8.33 8.69 15.95
C LEU A 42 -9.41 8.31 16.96
N TYR A 43 -9.53 7.03 17.30
CA TYR A 43 -10.48 6.56 18.31
C TYR A 43 -10.11 7.06 19.72
N LEU A 44 -8.82 7.11 20.08
CA LEU A 44 -8.42 7.60 21.40
C LEU A 44 -8.62 9.11 21.57
N TYR A 45 -8.23 9.89 20.56
CA TYR A 45 -8.05 11.34 20.73
C TYR A 45 -9.07 12.20 19.99
N VAL A 46 -9.72 11.68 18.94
CA VAL A 46 -10.64 12.45 18.10
C VAL A 46 -12.07 11.98 18.30
N LYS A 47 -12.55 12.19 19.53
CA LYS A 47 -13.92 11.94 19.93
C LYS A 47 -14.49 13.09 20.76
N PHE A 48 -15.75 13.43 20.52
CA PHE A 48 -16.44 14.49 21.25
C PHE A 48 -17.94 14.20 21.31
N ASN A 49 -18.60 14.70 22.35
CA ASN A 49 -20.05 14.64 22.48
C ASN A 49 -20.72 15.84 21.78
N LEU A 50 -21.99 15.68 21.43
CA LEU A 50 -22.81 16.76 20.90
C LEU A 50 -23.87 17.14 21.93
N PRO A 51 -24.12 18.44 22.16
CA PRO A 51 -24.99 18.90 23.27
C PRO A 51 -26.45 18.46 23.15
N PHE A 52 -26.92 18.13 21.95
CA PHE A 52 -28.30 17.71 21.68
C PHE A 52 -28.48 16.18 21.67
N PHE A 53 -27.41 15.42 21.92
CA PHE A 53 -27.42 13.97 21.90
C PHE A 53 -27.04 13.40 23.28
N PRO A 54 -27.44 12.16 23.60
CA PRO A 54 -26.96 11.46 24.78
C PRO A 54 -25.43 11.48 24.89
N ALA A 55 -24.90 11.85 26.06
CA ALA A 55 -23.46 12.07 26.25
C ALA A 55 -22.59 10.82 26.06
N PHE A 56 -23.18 9.62 26.05
CA PHE A 56 -22.49 8.37 25.78
C PHE A 56 -22.46 8.00 24.28
N LEU A 57 -23.06 8.82 23.41
CA LEU A 57 -22.92 8.73 21.96
C LEU A 57 -21.84 9.72 21.51
N ASP A 58 -20.59 9.23 21.43
CA ASP A 58 -19.43 10.01 21.00
C ASP A 58 -19.32 10.07 19.47
N ILE A 59 -19.27 11.28 18.91
CA ILE A 59 -18.89 11.45 17.51
C ILE A 59 -17.43 11.06 17.38
N GLN A 60 -17.15 10.13 16.47
CA GLN A 60 -15.81 9.67 16.16
C GLN A 60 -15.63 9.49 14.67
N ILE A 61 -14.42 9.78 14.20
CA ILE A 61 -14.02 9.67 12.79
C ILE A 61 -13.10 8.48 12.52
N SER A 62 -13.00 7.56 13.48
CA SER A 62 -12.08 6.41 13.46
C SER A 62 -12.45 5.34 12.42
N GLU A 63 -13.61 5.43 11.77
CA GLU A 63 -14.01 4.59 10.63
C GLU A 63 -13.34 4.99 9.31
N LEU A 64 -12.81 6.21 9.23
CA LEU A 64 -12.22 6.71 7.99
C LEU A 64 -11.07 5.82 7.48
N PRO A 65 -10.07 5.41 8.29
CA PRO A 65 -9.01 4.52 7.80
C PRO A 65 -9.52 3.12 7.43
N ALA A 66 -10.60 2.65 8.07
CA ALA A 66 -11.21 1.37 7.74
C ALA A 66 -11.94 1.40 6.39
N LEU A 67 -12.64 2.49 6.07
CA LEU A 67 -13.22 2.70 4.74
C LEU A 67 -12.14 2.77 3.66
N LEU A 68 -11.04 3.49 3.93
CA LEU A 68 -9.91 3.56 3.02
C LEU A 68 -9.31 2.18 2.76
N ALA A 69 -9.07 1.38 3.81
CA ALA A 69 -8.64 -0.02 3.67
C ALA A 69 -9.66 -0.84 2.86
N GLY A 70 -10.95 -0.65 3.14
CA GLY A 70 -12.06 -1.27 2.43
C GLY A 70 -12.06 -1.00 0.92
N PHE A 71 -11.87 0.25 0.52
CA PHE A 71 -11.88 0.68 -0.88
C PHE A 71 -10.60 0.31 -1.64
N SER A 72 -9.43 0.32 -0.97
CA SER A 72 -8.16 -0.03 -1.61
C SER A 72 -7.90 -1.53 -1.65
N MET A 73 -7.91 -2.17 -0.48
CA MET A 73 -7.42 -3.52 -0.26
C MET A 73 -8.56 -4.55 -0.23
N GLY A 74 -9.79 -4.06 -0.04
CA GLY A 74 -11.02 -4.82 -0.16
C GLY A 74 -11.82 -4.89 1.14
N PRO A 75 -13.06 -5.39 1.08
CA PRO A 75 -14.00 -5.32 2.20
C PRO A 75 -13.50 -5.99 3.49
N ILE A 76 -12.83 -7.14 3.35
CA ILE A 76 -12.27 -7.88 4.50
C ILE A 76 -11.21 -7.04 5.22
N SER A 77 -10.34 -6.36 4.48
CA SER A 77 -9.32 -5.46 5.02
C SER A 77 -9.95 -4.34 5.83
N GLY A 78 -11.02 -3.72 5.31
CA GLY A 78 -11.78 -2.71 6.04
C GLY A 78 -12.37 -3.23 7.35
N CYS A 79 -12.99 -4.41 7.34
CA CYS A 79 -13.51 -5.04 8.54
C CYS A 79 -12.41 -5.36 9.57
N LEU A 80 -11.25 -5.85 9.12
CA LEU A 80 -10.12 -6.15 10.00
C LEU A 80 -9.58 -4.88 10.69
N VAL A 81 -9.50 -3.75 9.98
CA VAL A 81 -9.12 -2.47 10.61
C VAL A 81 -10.11 -2.07 11.71
N VAL A 82 -11.42 -2.26 11.50
CA VAL A 82 -12.45 -2.01 12.54
C VAL A 82 -12.26 -2.93 13.74
N ILE A 83 -12.02 -4.21 13.51
CA ILE A 83 -11.84 -5.19 14.59
C ILE A 83 -10.58 -4.84 15.39
N PHE A 84 -9.45 -4.67 14.71
CA PHE A 84 -8.16 -4.44 15.38
C PHE A 84 -8.11 -3.10 16.12
N LYS A 85 -8.66 -2.00 15.58
CA LYS A 85 -8.70 -0.74 16.32
C LYS A 85 -9.47 -0.87 17.64
N CYS A 86 -10.57 -1.63 17.65
CA CYS A 86 -11.38 -1.83 18.84
C CYS A 86 -10.68 -2.76 19.84
N LEU A 87 -10.07 -3.86 19.37
CA LEU A 87 -9.29 -4.76 20.22
C LEU A 87 -8.12 -4.04 20.91
N LEU A 88 -7.44 -3.13 20.21
CA LEU A 88 -6.38 -2.29 20.80
C LEU A 88 -6.93 -1.34 21.88
N LYS A 89 -8.21 -0.93 21.78
CA LYS A 89 -8.87 -0.05 22.75
C LYS A 89 -9.44 -0.79 23.96
N PHE A 90 -9.71 -2.10 23.86
CA PHE A 90 -10.32 -2.86 24.96
C PHE A 90 -9.59 -2.67 26.30
N PRO A 91 -8.25 -2.76 26.42
CA PRO A 91 -7.55 -2.55 27.70
C PRO A 91 -7.73 -1.15 28.31
N LEU A 92 -8.16 -0.18 27.50
CA LEU A 92 -8.36 1.22 27.87
C LEU A 92 -9.85 1.60 27.98
N SER A 93 -10.75 0.60 27.96
CA SER A 93 -12.19 0.82 27.96
C SER A 93 -12.68 1.46 29.26
N SER A 94 -13.41 2.57 29.14
CA SER A 94 -14.18 3.18 30.23
C SER A 94 -15.66 2.76 30.25
N THR A 95 -16.09 1.92 29.31
CA THR A 95 -17.51 1.54 29.10
C THR A 95 -17.81 0.06 29.36
N ALA A 96 -16.95 -0.62 30.13
CA ALA A 96 -17.01 -2.06 30.37
C ALA A 96 -17.12 -2.88 29.07
N TYR A 97 -16.38 -2.46 28.03
CA TYR A 97 -16.29 -3.09 26.71
C TYR A 97 -17.57 -3.01 25.86
N VAL A 98 -18.68 -2.49 26.40
CA VAL A 98 -19.97 -2.42 25.70
C VAL A 98 -19.90 -1.47 24.51
N GLY A 99 -19.26 -0.32 24.70
CA GLY A 99 -19.08 0.68 23.65
C GLY A 99 -18.23 0.15 22.52
N GLU A 100 -17.07 -0.43 22.83
CA GLU A 100 -16.14 -0.96 21.83
C GLU A 100 -16.72 -2.15 21.06
N ALA A 101 -17.48 -3.04 21.73
CA ALA A 101 -18.20 -4.13 21.07
C ALA A 101 -19.30 -3.63 20.14
N THR A 102 -20.04 -2.60 20.57
CA THR A 102 -21.05 -1.93 19.75
C THR A 102 -20.39 -1.31 18.51
N ASP A 103 -19.27 -0.60 18.69
CA ASP A 103 -18.54 0.03 17.59
C ASP A 103 -17.98 -0.97 16.57
N ILE A 104 -17.62 -2.19 16.98
CA ILE A 104 -17.24 -3.25 16.03
C ILE A 104 -18.43 -3.59 15.12
N LEU A 105 -19.61 -3.84 15.70
CA LEU A 105 -20.81 -4.22 14.94
C LEU A 105 -21.24 -3.09 13.99
N LEU A 106 -21.29 -1.85 14.49
CA LEU A 106 -21.66 -0.68 13.70
C LEU A 106 -20.63 -0.40 12.61
N GLY A 107 -19.34 -0.44 12.94
CA GLY A 107 -18.25 -0.22 11.99
C GLY A 107 -18.25 -1.24 10.85
N ILE A 108 -18.48 -2.53 11.13
CA ILE A 108 -18.62 -3.56 10.10
C ILE A 108 -19.87 -3.30 9.25
N ALA A 109 -21.01 -2.99 9.88
CA ALA A 109 -22.26 -2.69 9.18
C ALA A 109 -22.16 -1.49 8.23
N PHE A 110 -21.23 -0.57 8.49
CA PHE A 110 -20.93 0.54 7.59
C PHE A 110 -19.91 0.16 6.50
N VAL A 111 -18.75 -0.34 6.91
CA VAL A 111 -17.59 -0.52 6.03
C VAL A 111 -17.79 -1.66 5.03
N LEU A 112 -18.39 -2.79 5.46
CA LEU A 112 -18.55 -3.97 4.63
C LEU A 112 -19.42 -3.71 3.38
N PRO A 113 -20.69 -3.25 3.50
CA PRO A 113 -21.51 -2.98 2.33
C PRO A 113 -20.94 -1.86 1.45
N ALA A 114 -20.39 -0.80 2.06
CA ALA A 114 -19.76 0.28 1.31
C ALA A 114 -18.61 -0.24 0.43
N SER A 115 -17.74 -1.05 1.02
CA SER A 115 -16.58 -1.62 0.33
C SER A 115 -16.97 -2.68 -0.70
N LEU A 116 -18.03 -3.45 -0.48
CA LEU A 116 -18.54 -4.43 -1.45
C LEU A 116 -19.06 -3.73 -2.71
N ILE A 117 -19.84 -2.66 -2.56
CA ILE A 117 -20.37 -1.87 -3.67
C ILE A 117 -19.23 -1.20 -4.45
N TYR A 118 -18.26 -0.61 -3.74
CA TYR A 118 -17.10 -0.03 -4.40
C TYR A 118 -16.22 -1.07 -5.12
N LYS A 119 -16.08 -2.27 -4.53
CA LYS A 119 -15.33 -3.37 -5.15
C LYS A 119 -15.99 -3.87 -6.44
N TYR A 120 -17.31 -3.83 -6.53
CA TYR A 120 -18.05 -4.18 -7.75
C TYR A 120 -17.67 -3.26 -8.92
N LYS A 121 -17.58 -1.95 -8.68
CA LYS A 121 -17.10 -0.98 -9.67
C LYS A 121 -16.37 0.18 -9.01
N LYS A 122 -15.07 0.30 -9.29
CA LYS A 122 -14.16 1.28 -8.66
C LYS A 122 -14.29 2.68 -9.27
N ASP A 123 -15.40 3.35 -9.01
CA ASP A 123 -15.61 4.74 -9.40
C ASP A 123 -16.23 5.57 -8.26
N VAL A 124 -16.26 6.90 -8.44
CA VAL A 124 -16.79 7.84 -7.45
C VAL A 124 -18.29 7.61 -7.17
N LYS A 125 -19.06 7.18 -8.18
CA LYS A 125 -20.51 6.97 -8.06
C LYS A 125 -20.79 5.79 -7.14
N HIS A 126 -20.05 4.70 -7.28
CA HIS A 126 -20.20 3.51 -6.45
C HIS A 126 -19.58 3.69 -5.06
N ALA A 127 -18.56 4.52 -4.92
CA ALA A 127 -18.11 4.96 -3.60
C ALA A 127 -19.23 5.70 -2.86
N LEU A 128 -19.90 6.66 -3.53
CA LEU A 128 -21.02 7.40 -2.94
C LEU A 128 -22.22 6.50 -2.61
N LEU A 129 -22.62 5.64 -3.56
CA LEU A 129 -23.68 4.65 -3.35
C LEU A 129 -23.32 3.72 -2.19
N GLY A 130 -22.08 3.25 -2.12
CA GLY A 130 -21.56 2.42 -1.05
C GLY A 130 -21.69 3.11 0.31
N LEU A 131 -21.34 4.38 0.42
CA LEU A 131 -21.46 5.15 1.66
C LEU A 131 -22.93 5.38 2.06
N ILE A 132 -23.83 5.60 1.09
CA ILE A 132 -25.27 5.71 1.35
C ILE A 132 -25.82 4.39 1.90
N VAL A 133 -25.55 3.28 1.21
CA VAL A 133 -26.02 1.95 1.63
C VAL A 133 -25.40 1.56 2.97
N GLY A 134 -24.11 1.81 3.16
CA GLY A 134 -23.44 1.58 4.44
C GLY A 134 -24.04 2.39 5.57
N THR A 135 -24.41 3.65 5.34
CA THR A 135 -25.08 4.49 6.34
C THR A 135 -26.42 3.87 6.74
N LEU A 136 -27.23 3.44 5.76
CA LEU A 136 -28.51 2.78 6.04
C LEU A 136 -28.34 1.48 6.83
N CYS A 137 -27.34 0.66 6.46
CA CYS A 137 -27.01 -0.58 7.18
C CYS A 137 -26.55 -0.29 8.61
N LEU A 138 -25.63 0.66 8.82
CA LEU A 138 -25.18 1.05 10.15
C LEU A 138 -26.33 1.58 10.98
N THR A 139 -27.18 2.47 10.46
CA THR A 139 -28.30 3.04 11.23
C THR A 139 -29.30 1.95 11.64
N GLY A 140 -29.62 1.02 10.74
CA GLY A 140 -30.50 -0.12 11.06
C GLY A 140 -29.90 -1.03 12.14
N VAL A 141 -28.62 -1.40 11.98
CA VAL A 141 -27.90 -2.21 12.98
C VAL A 141 -27.78 -1.46 14.30
N ALA A 142 -27.52 -0.16 14.29
CA ALA A 142 -27.42 0.66 15.49
C ALA A 142 -28.72 0.64 16.32
N ILE A 143 -29.88 0.73 15.66
CA ILE A 143 -31.17 0.64 16.35
C ILE A 143 -31.35 -0.73 17.02
N ILE A 144 -31.05 -1.81 16.30
CA ILE A 144 -31.19 -3.18 16.79
C ILE A 144 -30.22 -3.44 17.96
N VAL A 145 -28.94 -3.16 17.74
CA VAL A 145 -27.87 -3.39 18.72
C VAL A 145 -28.11 -2.56 19.97
N ASN A 146 -28.45 -1.28 19.85
CA ASN A 146 -28.72 -0.47 21.03
C ASN A 146 -29.96 -0.92 21.81
N ARG A 147 -31.01 -1.38 21.11
CA ARG A 147 -32.23 -1.87 21.76
C ARG A 147 -32.02 -3.18 22.50
N PHE A 148 -31.34 -4.14 21.89
CA PHE A 148 -31.29 -5.52 22.37
C PHE A 148 -29.99 -5.92 23.04
N ILE A 149 -28.90 -5.19 22.79
CA ILE A 149 -27.56 -5.55 23.26
C ILE A 149 -27.00 -4.42 24.14
N SER A 150 -26.70 -3.25 23.57
CA SER A 150 -25.90 -2.23 24.25
C SER A 150 -26.59 -1.69 25.51
N ILE A 151 -27.83 -1.21 25.41
CA ILE A 151 -28.53 -0.62 26.57
C ILE A 151 -28.83 -1.66 27.65
N PRO A 152 -29.43 -2.84 27.35
CA PRO A 152 -29.67 -3.86 28.37
C PRO A 152 -28.41 -4.30 29.09
N PHE A 153 -27.30 -4.49 28.35
CA PHE A 153 -26.03 -4.93 28.93
C PHE A 153 -25.36 -3.81 29.74
N TYR A 154 -25.38 -2.58 29.25
CA TYR A 154 -24.88 -1.41 29.97
C TYR A 154 -25.63 -1.20 31.30
N VAL A 155 -26.96 -1.25 31.30
CA VAL A 155 -27.78 -1.10 32.51
C VAL A 155 -27.52 -2.23 33.50
N LYS A 156 -27.38 -3.47 33.02
CA LYS A 156 -27.06 -4.61 33.86
C LYS A 156 -25.70 -4.46 34.55
N LEU A 157 -24.68 -4.00 33.82
CA LEU A 157 -23.31 -3.87 34.34
C LEU A 157 -23.11 -2.65 35.24
N TYR A 158 -23.58 -1.47 34.82
CA TYR A 158 -23.31 -0.21 35.53
C TYR A 158 -24.34 0.12 36.62
N PHE A 159 -25.58 -0.32 36.46
CA PHE A 159 -26.68 0.05 37.36
C PHE A 159 -27.31 -1.17 38.05
N GLY A 160 -26.67 -2.35 37.96
CA GLY A 160 -27.19 -3.58 38.56
C GLY A 160 -28.58 -3.98 38.05
N GLY A 161 -28.94 -3.55 36.83
CA GLY A 161 -30.28 -3.78 36.24
C GLY A 161 -31.30 -2.67 36.52
N ASN A 162 -30.94 -1.60 37.25
CA ASN A 162 -31.84 -0.48 37.49
C ASN A 162 -32.00 0.39 36.24
N PHE A 163 -33.11 0.17 35.51
CA PHE A 163 -33.41 0.92 34.29
C PHE A 163 -33.78 2.39 34.55
N ASP A 164 -34.28 2.77 35.74
CA ASP A 164 -34.59 4.19 36.01
C ASP A 164 -33.35 5.08 35.97
N ALA A 165 -32.18 4.53 36.29
CA ALA A 165 -30.92 5.26 36.25
C ALA A 165 -30.63 5.78 34.83
N ILE A 166 -30.82 4.94 33.79
CA ILE A 166 -30.57 5.37 32.41
C ILE A 166 -31.68 6.28 31.87
N VAL A 167 -32.93 6.12 32.33
CA VAL A 167 -34.00 7.08 32.01
C VAL A 167 -33.65 8.46 32.57
N GLY A 168 -33.19 8.52 33.83
CA GLY A 168 -32.77 9.75 34.49
C GLY A 168 -31.62 10.48 33.76
N MET A 169 -30.70 9.75 33.13
CA MET A 169 -29.62 10.34 32.32
C MET A 169 -30.13 11.09 31.08
N LEU A 170 -31.30 10.73 30.56
CA LEU A 170 -31.88 11.34 29.37
C LEU A 170 -32.98 12.36 29.67
N SER A 171 -33.46 12.45 30.91
CA SER A 171 -34.53 13.37 31.32
C SER A 171 -34.22 14.85 31.08
N SER A 172 -32.95 15.23 31.07
CA SER A 172 -32.52 16.60 30.73
C SER A 172 -32.60 16.92 29.24
N LEU A 173 -32.51 15.89 28.38
CA LEU A 173 -32.54 16.02 26.92
C LEU A 173 -33.96 15.87 26.36
N TYR A 174 -34.73 14.92 26.90
CA TYR A 174 -36.06 14.56 26.42
C TYR A 174 -37.11 14.78 27.50
N LYS A 175 -37.95 15.80 27.31
CA LYS A 175 -39.08 16.08 28.20
C LYS A 175 -40.07 14.91 28.19
N ASN A 176 -40.61 14.57 29.36
CA ASN A 176 -41.59 13.48 29.57
C ASN A 176 -41.09 12.06 29.26
N ILE A 177 -39.76 11.84 29.27
CA ILE A 177 -39.21 10.49 29.12
C ILE A 177 -39.52 9.65 30.37
N ASN A 178 -39.94 8.41 30.15
CA ASN A 178 -40.20 7.39 31.16
C ASN A 178 -39.78 6.02 30.60
N ARG A 179 -39.95 4.95 31.39
CA ARG A 179 -39.54 3.60 30.97
C ARG A 179 -40.25 3.13 29.69
N ASP A 180 -41.54 3.45 29.54
CA ASP A 180 -42.38 2.94 28.46
C ASP A 180 -42.03 3.59 27.11
N ASN A 181 -41.67 4.88 27.13
CA ASN A 181 -41.33 5.64 25.93
C ASN A 181 -39.81 5.84 25.74
N PHE A 182 -38.97 5.32 26.65
CA PHE A 182 -37.51 5.48 26.61
C PHE A 182 -36.93 5.13 25.23
N TYR A 183 -37.22 3.93 24.73
CA TYR A 183 -36.67 3.47 23.45
C TYR A 183 -37.19 4.27 22.26
N PHE A 184 -38.40 4.83 22.34
CA PHE A 184 -38.91 5.69 21.29
C PHE A 184 -38.05 6.95 21.16
N TYR A 185 -37.86 7.68 22.27
CA TYR A 185 -37.03 8.88 22.29
C TYR A 185 -35.57 8.57 21.99
N TYR A 186 -34.99 7.61 22.70
CA TYR A 186 -33.58 7.29 22.58
C TYR A 186 -33.22 6.78 21.18
N LEU A 187 -34.01 5.89 20.58
CA LEU A 187 -33.67 5.33 19.26
C LEU A 187 -33.97 6.31 18.12
N LEU A 188 -35.13 6.99 18.14
CA LEU A 188 -35.54 7.84 17.03
C LEU A 188 -34.96 9.26 17.10
N ALA A 189 -34.85 9.84 18.30
CA ALA A 189 -34.32 11.20 18.48
C ALA A 189 -32.83 11.21 18.86
N GLY A 190 -32.30 10.11 19.39
CA GLY A 190 -30.88 9.94 19.70
C GLY A 190 -30.15 9.17 18.62
N VAL A 191 -30.26 7.84 18.64
CA VAL A 191 -29.43 6.90 17.86
C VAL A 191 -29.54 7.12 16.35
N LEU A 192 -30.76 7.24 15.81
CA LEU A 192 -30.99 7.37 14.38
C LEU A 192 -30.34 8.64 13.79
N PRO A 193 -30.69 9.86 14.24
CA PRO A 193 -30.10 11.10 13.70
C PRO A 193 -28.61 11.19 13.99
N PHE A 194 -28.16 10.73 15.16
CA PHE A 194 -26.74 10.70 15.52
C PHE A 194 -25.91 9.90 14.53
N ASN A 195 -26.34 8.67 14.23
CA ASN A 195 -25.58 7.79 13.35
C ASN A 195 -25.59 8.25 11.90
N ILE A 196 -26.71 8.83 11.42
CA ILE A 196 -26.76 9.46 10.09
C ILE A 196 -25.75 10.62 10.03
N PHE A 197 -25.77 11.51 11.02
CA PHE A 197 -24.88 12.67 11.07
C PHE A 197 -23.41 12.26 11.13
N ARG A 198 -23.07 11.30 11.99
CA ARG A 198 -21.73 10.70 12.09
C ARG A 198 -21.28 10.15 10.73
N CYS A 199 -22.11 9.38 10.05
CA CYS A 199 -21.77 8.79 8.75
C CYS A 199 -21.56 9.86 7.67
N ILE A 200 -22.34 10.94 7.66
CA ILE A 200 -22.16 12.06 6.73
C ILE A 200 -20.79 12.72 6.93
N ILE A 201 -20.38 12.98 8.18
CA ILE A 201 -19.06 13.54 8.49
C ILE A 201 -17.96 12.61 7.99
N VAL A 202 -18.02 11.33 8.35
CA VAL A 202 -17.01 10.34 7.96
C VAL A 202 -16.95 10.18 6.44
N ALA A 203 -18.09 10.13 5.76
CA ALA A 203 -18.18 10.06 4.31
C ALA A 203 -17.55 11.29 3.64
N GLY A 204 -17.88 12.50 4.11
CA GLY A 204 -17.32 13.75 3.59
C GLY A 204 -15.80 13.83 3.75
N LEU A 205 -15.29 13.50 4.94
CA LEU A 205 -13.85 13.45 5.21
C LEU A 205 -13.16 12.36 4.38
N THR A 206 -13.78 11.19 4.25
CA THR A 206 -13.25 10.10 3.40
C THR A 206 -13.08 10.58 1.98
N PHE A 207 -14.05 11.29 1.40
CA PHE A 207 -13.93 11.83 0.04
C PHE A 207 -12.85 12.91 -0.09
N ALA A 208 -12.77 13.85 0.85
CA ALA A 208 -11.77 14.92 0.83
C ALA A 208 -10.34 14.36 0.87
N LEU A 209 -10.13 13.32 1.68
CA LEU A 209 -8.83 12.66 1.83
C LEU A 209 -8.57 11.59 0.77
N TYR A 210 -9.61 10.99 0.18
CA TYR A 210 -9.47 9.88 -0.76
C TYR A 210 -8.58 10.24 -1.93
N LYS A 211 -8.75 11.41 -2.59
CA LYS A 211 -7.88 11.77 -3.72
C LYS A 211 -6.40 11.84 -3.34
N ARG A 212 -6.10 12.38 -2.15
CA ARG A 212 -4.72 12.51 -1.65
C ARG A 212 -4.13 11.15 -1.28
N LEU A 213 -4.92 10.32 -0.61
CA LEU A 213 -4.49 9.02 -0.11
C LEU A 213 -4.56 7.91 -1.17
N SER A 214 -5.38 8.06 -2.22
CA SER A 214 -5.55 7.11 -3.32
C SER A 214 -4.23 6.80 -4.02
N LYS A 215 -3.34 7.79 -4.18
CA LYS A 215 -1.99 7.58 -4.74
C LYS A 215 -1.18 6.57 -3.90
N ILE A 216 -1.20 6.70 -2.58
CA ILE A 216 -0.48 5.83 -1.63
C ILE A 216 -1.19 4.47 -1.48
N LEU A 217 -2.53 4.49 -1.45
CA LEU A 217 -3.36 3.30 -1.23
C LEU A 217 -3.29 2.31 -2.40
N HIS A 218 -3.38 2.79 -3.64
CA HIS A 218 -3.31 1.97 -4.86
C HIS A 218 -1.88 1.70 -5.33
N TRP A 219 -0.86 2.18 -4.60
CA TRP A 219 0.52 1.84 -4.91
C TRP A 219 0.77 0.36 -4.62
N ASN A 220 0.83 -0.47 -5.65
CA ASN A 220 1.04 -1.91 -5.53
C ASN A 220 2.53 -2.30 -5.52
N GLY A 221 3.46 -1.34 -5.49
CA GLY A 221 4.87 -1.58 -5.83
C GLY A 221 5.11 -1.82 -7.34
N GLU A 222 4.05 -1.94 -8.14
CA GLU A 222 4.10 -2.28 -9.57
C GLU A 222 4.43 -1.11 -10.51
N SER A 223 4.57 0.13 -10.02
CA SER A 223 5.03 1.26 -10.86
C SER A 223 6.39 0.99 -11.51
N LEU A 224 7.09 -0.04 -11.04
CA LEU A 224 8.34 -0.58 -11.58
C LEU A 224 8.18 -1.51 -12.80
N ARG A 225 7.03 -2.17 -12.97
CA ARG A 225 6.89 -3.25 -13.97
C ARG A 225 6.51 -2.79 -15.37
N LYS A 226 5.91 -1.61 -15.51
CA LYS A 226 5.21 -1.23 -16.75
C LYS A 226 6.11 -1.04 -17.98
N LYS A 227 7.42 -0.81 -17.81
CA LYS A 227 8.39 -0.75 -18.92
C LYS A 227 9.06 -2.09 -19.22
N ALA A 228 9.13 -3.03 -18.27
CA ALA A 228 9.72 -4.35 -18.49
C ALA A 228 8.85 -5.23 -19.42
N ASP A 229 7.52 -5.05 -19.39
CA ASP A 229 6.59 -5.83 -20.21
C ASP A 229 6.58 -5.43 -21.72
N GLU A 230 7.22 -4.32 -22.11
CA GLU A 230 7.26 -3.83 -23.49
C GLU A 230 8.63 -4.05 -24.19
N GLY A 231 9.68 -4.39 -23.43
CA GLY A 231 11.04 -4.61 -23.95
C GLY A 231 11.35 -6.05 -24.36
N PHE A 232 12.51 -6.25 -24.98
CA PHE A 232 13.04 -7.55 -25.37
C PHE A 232 13.88 -8.12 -24.23
N VAL A 233 13.46 -9.26 -23.69
CA VAL A 233 14.30 -10.08 -22.82
C VAL A 233 15.45 -10.62 -23.66
N TYR A 234 16.69 -10.30 -23.29
CA TYR A 234 17.86 -10.78 -24.02
C TYR A 234 18.74 -11.73 -23.19
N ASP A 235 18.61 -11.74 -21.87
CA ASP A 235 19.37 -12.67 -21.03
C ASP A 235 18.63 -13.04 -19.73
N ARG A 236 18.98 -14.20 -19.16
CA ARG A 236 18.46 -14.69 -17.88
C ARG A 236 19.52 -15.48 -17.13
N TYR A 237 19.67 -15.15 -15.85
CA TYR A 237 20.58 -15.82 -14.93
C TYR A 237 19.86 -16.24 -13.66
N VAL A 238 20.32 -17.33 -13.06
CA VAL A 238 19.97 -17.71 -11.69
C VAL A 238 21.26 -17.72 -10.90
N THR A 239 21.28 -17.01 -9.77
CA THR A 239 22.40 -17.00 -8.83
C THR A 239 21.97 -17.70 -7.56
N HIS A 240 22.89 -18.41 -6.92
CA HIS A 240 22.67 -19.18 -5.70
C HIS A 240 23.38 -18.58 -4.48
N SER A 241 24.08 -17.46 -4.66
CA SER A 241 24.79 -16.77 -3.59
C SER A 241 24.96 -15.27 -3.91
N THR A 242 25.37 -14.51 -2.90
CA THR A 242 25.77 -13.11 -3.10
C THR A 242 27.03 -13.00 -3.96
N ILE A 243 27.94 -13.98 -3.87
CA ILE A 243 29.17 -14.03 -4.67
C ILE A 243 28.83 -14.17 -6.16
N GLU A 244 27.95 -15.12 -6.51
CA GLU A 244 27.49 -15.28 -7.90
C GLU A 244 26.71 -14.06 -8.40
N THR A 245 26.01 -13.37 -7.51
CA THR A 245 25.33 -12.10 -7.83
C THR A 245 26.33 -10.99 -8.15
N ASP A 246 27.42 -10.93 -7.38
CA ASP A 246 28.52 -9.99 -7.63
C ASP A 246 29.20 -10.32 -8.97
N GLU A 247 29.55 -11.59 -9.23
CA GLU A 247 30.14 -12.04 -10.50
C GLU A 247 29.25 -11.72 -11.71
N LEU A 248 27.93 -11.93 -11.58
CA LEU A 248 26.97 -11.55 -12.62
C LEU A 248 26.97 -10.04 -12.87
N ALA A 249 27.00 -9.24 -11.81
CA ALA A 249 27.06 -7.78 -11.92
C ALA A 249 28.39 -7.31 -12.54
N GLU A 250 29.50 -7.97 -12.20
CA GLU A 250 30.82 -7.69 -12.79
C GLU A 250 30.82 -7.96 -14.30
N LYS A 251 30.36 -9.14 -14.72
CA LYS A 251 30.20 -9.49 -16.14
C LYS A 251 29.29 -8.51 -16.89
N PHE A 252 28.18 -8.13 -16.28
CA PHE A 252 27.27 -7.16 -16.86
C PHE A 252 27.93 -5.78 -17.02
N ALA A 253 28.72 -5.35 -16.03
CA ALA A 253 29.44 -4.07 -16.06
C ALA A 253 30.44 -3.96 -17.22
N GLU A 254 31.11 -5.05 -17.62
CA GLU A 254 32.07 -5.04 -18.74
C GLU A 254 31.45 -4.58 -20.06
N SER A 255 30.15 -4.81 -20.23
CA SER A 255 29.42 -4.44 -21.44
C SER A 255 29.07 -2.95 -21.56
N LEU A 256 29.14 -2.21 -20.44
CA LEU A 256 28.66 -0.83 -20.35
C LEU A 256 29.67 0.16 -20.94
N LYS A 257 29.19 1.12 -21.74
CA LYS A 257 30.05 2.08 -22.44
C LYS A 257 29.87 3.52 -21.97
N GLY A 258 28.86 3.80 -21.16
CA GLY A 258 28.44 5.14 -20.76
C GLY A 258 27.14 5.54 -21.47
N GLY A 259 26.30 6.32 -20.78
CA GLY A 259 24.97 6.74 -21.22
C GLY A 259 23.86 5.73 -20.91
N GLU A 260 24.18 4.54 -20.38
CA GLU A 260 23.17 3.55 -20.02
C GLU A 260 22.42 3.89 -18.73
N ILE A 261 21.10 3.68 -18.76
CA ILE A 261 20.20 3.80 -17.63
C ILE A 261 19.75 2.39 -17.23
N ILE A 262 20.19 1.93 -16.06
CA ILE A 262 19.87 0.62 -15.52
C ILE A 262 18.73 0.76 -14.53
N LEU A 263 17.59 0.14 -14.82
CA LEU A 263 16.44 0.09 -13.92
C LEU A 263 16.47 -1.21 -13.13
N LEU A 264 16.70 -1.14 -11.82
CA LEU A 264 16.66 -2.31 -10.96
C LEU A 264 15.26 -2.50 -10.39
N ASN A 265 14.59 -3.56 -10.83
CA ASN A 265 13.26 -3.94 -10.36
C ASN A 265 13.33 -5.16 -9.47
N GLY A 266 12.55 -5.16 -8.40
CA GLY A 266 12.48 -6.29 -7.48
C GLY A 266 11.96 -5.84 -6.12
N ASP A 267 11.39 -6.79 -5.37
CA ASP A 267 10.84 -6.51 -4.05
C ASP A 267 11.92 -5.98 -3.07
N LEU A 268 11.47 -5.47 -1.92
CA LEU A 268 12.39 -5.08 -0.85
C LEU A 268 13.23 -6.31 -0.43
N GLY A 269 14.55 -6.14 -0.36
CA GLY A 269 15.47 -7.24 -0.08
C GLY A 269 15.76 -8.18 -1.25
N ALA A 270 15.30 -7.87 -2.48
CA ALA A 270 15.57 -8.70 -3.66
C ALA A 270 17.06 -8.79 -4.03
N GLY A 271 17.91 -7.86 -3.56
CA GLY A 271 19.35 -7.84 -3.85
C GLY A 271 19.80 -6.73 -4.80
N LYS A 272 18.95 -5.71 -5.03
CA LYS A 272 19.25 -4.56 -5.91
C LYS A 272 20.57 -3.87 -5.53
N THR A 273 20.71 -3.44 -4.28
CA THR A 273 21.95 -2.80 -3.81
C THR A 273 23.16 -3.72 -3.86
N THR A 274 23.00 -5.03 -3.63
CA THR A 274 24.10 -6.01 -3.79
C THR A 274 24.56 -6.03 -5.24
N PHE A 275 23.64 -6.14 -6.19
CA PHE A 275 23.94 -6.05 -7.62
C PHE A 275 24.64 -4.72 -7.97
N THR A 276 24.15 -3.58 -7.45
CA THR A 276 24.80 -2.27 -7.68
C THR A 276 26.23 -2.22 -7.13
N LYS A 277 26.51 -2.86 -5.99
CA LYS A 277 27.86 -2.94 -5.42
C LYS A 277 28.81 -3.74 -6.31
N GLY A 278 28.37 -4.92 -6.79
CA GLY A 278 29.14 -5.71 -7.75
C GLY A 278 29.42 -4.94 -9.04
N LEU A 279 28.40 -4.25 -9.56
CA LEU A 279 28.53 -3.39 -10.75
C LEU A 279 29.58 -2.28 -10.52
N ALA A 280 29.48 -1.56 -9.40
CA ALA A 280 30.39 -0.47 -9.07
C ALA A 280 31.85 -0.93 -8.96
N LYS A 281 32.06 -2.10 -8.33
CA LYS A 281 33.39 -2.71 -8.20
C LYS A 281 34.01 -3.00 -9.57
N ALA A 282 33.26 -3.59 -10.51
CA ALA A 282 33.75 -3.82 -11.88
C ALA A 282 33.93 -2.54 -12.71
N LEU A 283 33.17 -1.49 -12.40
CA LEU A 283 33.43 -0.15 -12.96
C LEU A 283 34.69 0.49 -12.35
N GLY A 284 35.32 -0.10 -11.35
CA GLY A 284 36.53 0.43 -10.71
C GLY A 284 36.26 1.55 -9.70
N VAL A 285 35.03 1.66 -9.19
CA VAL A 285 34.67 2.61 -8.14
C VAL A 285 35.45 2.26 -6.87
N ALA A 286 36.30 3.19 -6.41
CA ALA A 286 37.15 3.01 -5.23
C ALA A 286 36.42 3.29 -3.91
N GLU A 287 35.34 4.05 -3.94
CA GLU A 287 34.51 4.36 -2.78
C GLU A 287 33.62 3.18 -2.38
N GLU A 288 33.25 3.10 -1.11
CA GLU A 288 32.24 2.15 -0.66
C GLU A 288 30.86 2.56 -1.18
N VAL A 289 30.30 1.74 -2.07
CA VAL A 289 28.95 1.96 -2.58
C VAL A 289 27.92 1.58 -1.54
N THR A 290 27.05 2.53 -1.20
CA THR A 290 25.96 2.34 -0.25
C THR A 290 24.63 2.65 -0.92
N SER A 291 23.54 2.09 -0.39
CA SER A 291 22.20 2.45 -0.84
C SER A 291 21.98 3.93 -0.50
N PRO A 292 21.55 4.78 -1.46
CA PRO A 292 21.21 6.19 -1.26
C PRO A 292 19.96 6.37 -0.37
N THR A 293 20.03 5.86 0.85
CA THR A 293 18.86 5.68 1.73
C THR A 293 18.37 7.03 2.28
N PHE A 294 19.27 8.00 2.41
CA PHE A 294 19.01 9.36 2.92
C PHE A 294 19.30 10.45 1.89
N THR A 295 20.30 10.23 1.04
CA THR A 295 20.65 11.03 -0.12
C THR A 295 19.98 10.35 -1.31
N ILE A 296 18.92 10.90 -1.90
CA ILE A 296 18.16 10.23 -3.00
C ILE A 296 19.06 9.74 -4.14
N MET A 297 20.25 10.35 -4.29
CA MET A 297 21.28 9.99 -5.24
C MET A 297 22.67 10.02 -4.59
N ASN A 298 23.49 9.01 -4.90
CA ASN A 298 24.93 9.01 -4.67
C ASN A 298 25.65 9.04 -6.02
N VAL A 299 26.72 9.83 -6.11
CA VAL A 299 27.55 9.97 -7.31
C VAL A 299 28.95 9.50 -7.00
N TYR A 300 29.45 8.57 -7.81
CA TYR A 300 30.80 8.01 -7.68
C TYR A 300 31.58 8.24 -8.97
N SER A 301 32.72 8.91 -8.88
CA SER A 301 33.47 9.40 -10.06
C SER A 301 34.83 8.75 -10.25
N SER A 302 35.24 7.85 -9.35
CA SER A 302 36.59 7.25 -9.37
C SER A 302 36.76 6.09 -10.36
N GLY A 303 35.65 5.52 -10.85
CA GLY A 303 35.65 4.41 -11.79
C GLY A 303 35.95 4.80 -13.24
N ARG A 304 36.03 3.79 -14.11
CA ARG A 304 36.16 3.96 -15.58
C ARG A 304 34.97 4.70 -16.20
N LEU A 305 33.81 4.63 -15.55
CA LEU A 305 32.60 5.38 -15.85
C LEU A 305 32.08 5.94 -14.53
N LYS A 306 31.53 7.16 -14.57
CA LYS A 306 30.83 7.74 -13.41
C LYS A 306 29.61 6.87 -13.08
N LEU A 307 29.39 6.54 -11.82
CA LEU A 307 28.20 5.80 -11.38
C LEU A 307 27.27 6.74 -10.64
N ASN A 308 26.09 6.97 -11.21
CA ASN A 308 24.98 7.67 -10.56
C ASN A 308 24.05 6.60 -9.99
N HIS A 309 24.03 6.44 -8.67
CA HIS A 309 23.15 5.48 -7.99
C HIS A 309 21.99 6.22 -7.32
N LEU A 310 20.77 5.94 -7.78
CA LEU A 310 19.55 6.58 -7.30
C LEU A 310 18.67 5.55 -6.60
N ASP A 311 18.11 5.92 -5.45
CA ASP A 311 17.06 5.16 -4.78
C ASP A 311 15.82 6.05 -4.61
N MET A 312 14.83 5.81 -5.46
CA MET A 312 13.60 6.61 -5.51
C MET A 312 12.48 6.03 -4.64
N TYR A 313 12.78 5.09 -3.72
CA TYR A 313 11.75 4.45 -2.89
C TYR A 313 10.91 5.45 -2.09
N ARG A 314 11.55 6.53 -1.61
CA ARG A 314 10.94 7.55 -0.74
C ARG A 314 10.34 8.74 -1.48
N VAL A 315 10.62 8.86 -2.76
CA VAL A 315 10.21 10.00 -3.58
C VAL A 315 8.70 9.94 -3.82
N GLU A 316 8.00 11.03 -3.52
CA GLU A 316 6.55 11.09 -3.58
C GLU A 316 6.03 11.50 -4.97
N SER A 317 6.81 12.30 -5.70
CA SER A 317 6.46 12.77 -7.04
C SER A 317 7.69 12.95 -7.94
N GLU A 318 7.44 12.97 -9.25
CA GLU A 318 8.45 13.28 -10.26
C GLU A 318 8.95 14.73 -10.15
N GLU A 319 8.10 15.66 -9.69
CA GLU A 319 8.42 17.08 -9.46
C GLU A 319 9.54 17.24 -8.41
N GLU A 320 9.53 16.43 -7.34
CA GLU A 320 10.57 16.41 -6.32
C GLU A 320 11.95 16.07 -6.91
N LEU A 321 12.01 15.16 -7.89
CA LEU A 321 13.26 14.78 -8.57
C LEU A 321 13.82 15.90 -9.42
N TYR A 322 12.95 16.67 -10.09
CA TYR A 322 13.34 17.84 -10.87
C TYR A 322 13.90 18.95 -9.97
N GLU A 323 13.24 19.23 -8.83
CA GLU A 323 13.72 20.24 -7.88
C GLU A 323 15.09 19.89 -7.28
N LEU A 324 15.38 18.60 -7.12
CA LEU A 324 16.65 18.10 -6.63
C LEU A 324 17.75 18.03 -7.71
N GLY A 325 17.44 18.41 -8.96
CA GLY A 325 18.39 18.37 -10.09
C GLY A 325 18.75 16.95 -10.56
N VAL A 326 18.02 15.93 -10.09
CA VAL A 326 18.32 14.52 -10.40
C VAL A 326 18.18 14.24 -11.90
N SER A 327 17.25 14.91 -12.57
CA SER A 327 17.03 14.79 -14.02
C SER A 327 18.26 15.10 -14.85
N GLU A 328 19.17 15.95 -14.36
CA GLU A 328 20.39 16.35 -15.07
C GLU A 328 21.46 15.25 -15.04
N SER A 329 21.36 14.30 -14.09
CA SER A 329 22.31 13.20 -13.90
C SER A 329 21.89 11.89 -14.60
N VAL A 330 20.69 11.85 -15.18
CA VAL A 330 20.16 10.66 -15.85
C VAL A 330 20.58 10.68 -17.32
N GLY A 331 21.26 9.63 -17.78
CA GLY A 331 21.65 9.49 -19.19
C GLY A 331 22.87 10.31 -19.62
N GLU A 332 23.71 10.77 -18.68
CA GLU A 332 24.99 11.42 -19.00
C GLU A 332 25.89 10.47 -19.82
N GLU A 333 26.47 10.95 -20.93
CA GLU A 333 27.23 10.11 -21.89
C GLU A 333 28.40 9.32 -21.27
N ASN A 334 29.08 9.87 -20.26
CA ASN A 334 30.21 9.22 -19.57
C ASN A 334 29.83 8.68 -18.18
N ALA A 335 28.54 8.43 -17.96
CA ALA A 335 28.05 7.85 -16.72
C ALA A 335 27.15 6.63 -16.97
N VAL A 336 27.06 5.78 -15.96
CA VAL A 336 26.04 4.75 -15.83
C VAL A 336 25.08 5.19 -14.73
N THR A 337 23.79 5.26 -15.04
CA THR A 337 22.77 5.63 -14.07
C THR A 337 22.02 4.39 -13.61
N VAL A 338 22.25 3.95 -12.38
CA VAL A 338 21.49 2.87 -11.74
C VAL A 338 20.35 3.46 -10.93
N ILE A 339 19.12 3.09 -11.25
CA ILE A 339 17.91 3.56 -10.58
C ILE A 339 17.21 2.39 -9.90
N GLU A 340 17.21 2.40 -8.57
CA GLU A 340 16.30 1.62 -7.78
C GLU A 340 14.95 2.35 -7.66
N TRP A 341 13.85 1.60 -7.77
CA TRP A 341 12.50 2.10 -7.55
C TRP A 341 12.02 3.24 -8.46
N ASN A 342 12.42 3.26 -9.74
CA ASN A 342 12.14 4.35 -10.69
C ASN A 342 10.73 4.97 -10.59
N LYS A 343 10.68 6.30 -10.50
CA LYS A 343 9.47 7.13 -10.45
C LYS A 343 9.31 8.06 -11.65
N LEU A 344 10.34 8.17 -12.50
CA LEU A 344 10.31 9.02 -13.69
C LEU A 344 9.35 8.43 -14.73
N SER A 345 8.49 9.28 -15.29
CA SER A 345 7.49 8.90 -16.29
C SER A 345 8.12 8.73 -17.67
N SER A 346 9.14 9.54 -17.97
CA SER A 346 9.97 9.47 -19.17
C SER A 346 11.45 9.36 -18.81
N LEU A 347 12.18 8.59 -19.62
CA LEU A 347 13.63 8.44 -19.52
C LEU A 347 14.14 8.51 -20.96
N ASP A 348 15.14 9.35 -21.19
CA ASP A 348 15.79 9.49 -22.48
C ASP A 348 17.17 8.83 -22.40
N GLY A 349 17.48 7.95 -23.36
CA GLY A 349 18.75 7.22 -23.39
C GLY A 349 18.56 5.71 -23.56
N ARG A 350 19.64 4.95 -23.37
CA ARG A 350 19.63 3.49 -23.54
C ARG A 350 19.21 2.81 -22.25
N ILE A 351 18.00 2.24 -22.23
CA ILE A 351 17.41 1.70 -21.00
C ILE A 351 17.61 0.19 -20.94
N ILE A 352 18.19 -0.27 -19.82
CA ILE A 352 18.31 -1.68 -19.49
C ILE A 352 17.57 -1.92 -18.19
N SER A 353 16.52 -2.73 -18.23
CA SER A 353 15.80 -3.15 -17.04
C SER A 353 16.34 -4.49 -16.56
N VAL A 354 16.62 -4.60 -15.26
CA VAL A 354 17.05 -5.84 -14.61
C VAL A 354 16.01 -6.20 -13.57
N ASP A 355 15.21 -7.22 -13.86
CA ASP A 355 14.22 -7.75 -12.92
C ASP A 355 14.87 -8.80 -12.03
N ILE A 356 14.86 -8.56 -10.72
CA ILE A 356 15.44 -9.43 -9.70
C ILE A 356 14.31 -10.08 -8.91
N LYS A 357 14.26 -11.41 -8.93
CA LYS A 357 13.22 -12.19 -8.26
C LYS A 357 13.83 -13.17 -7.26
N PRO A 358 13.48 -13.08 -5.97
CA PRO A 358 13.81 -14.11 -4.99
C PRO A 358 13.15 -15.45 -5.35
N LEU A 359 13.96 -16.51 -5.43
CA LEU A 359 13.51 -17.89 -5.58
C LEU A 359 13.60 -18.69 -4.27
N GLY A 360 14.44 -18.24 -3.34
CA GLY A 360 14.63 -18.84 -2.01
C GLY A 360 15.34 -17.87 -1.06
N GLU A 361 15.97 -18.40 -0.01
CA GLU A 361 16.76 -17.57 0.91
C GLU A 361 17.96 -16.92 0.20
N THR A 362 18.72 -17.73 -0.54
CA THR A 362 19.91 -17.32 -1.29
C THR A 362 19.66 -17.12 -2.78
N ASP A 363 18.77 -17.94 -3.35
CA ASP A 363 18.58 -18.01 -4.81
C ASP A 363 17.85 -16.79 -5.38
N ARG A 364 18.37 -16.22 -6.46
CA ARG A 364 17.79 -15.08 -7.18
C ARG A 364 17.76 -15.36 -8.67
N GLU A 365 16.66 -15.00 -9.32
CA GLU A 365 16.56 -14.95 -10.78
C GLU A 365 16.73 -13.52 -11.26
N PHE A 366 17.61 -13.30 -12.23
CA PHE A 366 17.84 -12.03 -12.91
C PHE A 366 17.37 -12.13 -14.35
N VAL A 367 16.52 -11.19 -14.77
CA VAL A 367 16.04 -11.10 -16.15
C VAL A 367 16.43 -9.74 -16.71
N PHE A 368 17.22 -9.75 -17.78
CA PHE A 368 17.69 -8.54 -18.45
C PHE A 368 16.81 -8.22 -19.66
N VAL A 369 16.27 -7.00 -19.67
CA VAL A 369 15.32 -6.51 -20.67
C VAL A 369 15.84 -5.20 -21.24
N SER A 370 15.80 -5.03 -22.56
CA SER A 370 16.14 -3.77 -23.22
C SER A 370 15.00 -3.30 -24.13
N ASP A 371 14.85 -1.99 -24.26
CA ASP A 371 13.96 -1.33 -25.21
C ASP A 371 14.46 -1.41 -26.66
N GLU A 372 15.77 -1.60 -26.87
CA GLU A 372 16.37 -1.78 -28.19
C GLU A 372 16.36 -3.26 -28.63
N ALA A 373 15.72 -3.55 -29.76
CA ALA A 373 15.71 -4.89 -30.35
C ALA A 373 17.08 -5.33 -30.87
N ASP A 374 18.02 -4.40 -31.10
CA ASP A 374 19.30 -4.62 -31.78
C ASP A 374 20.46 -4.06 -30.96
N LYS A 375 20.97 -4.89 -30.04
CA LYS A 375 22.40 -5.11 -29.78
C LYS A 375 22.52 -6.16 -28.69
N PRO A 376 22.80 -7.43 -29.03
CA PRO A 376 23.37 -8.33 -28.04
C PRO A 376 24.61 -7.64 -27.49
N ILE A 377 24.75 -7.60 -26.17
CA ILE A 377 26.09 -7.67 -25.59
C ILE A 377 26.66 -8.97 -26.18
N GLU A 378 27.81 -8.89 -26.85
CA GLU A 378 28.42 -10.01 -27.59
C GLU A 378 28.30 -11.31 -26.78
N GLU A 379 27.86 -12.37 -27.46
CA GLU A 379 27.54 -13.67 -26.87
C GLU A 379 28.59 -14.08 -25.82
N PRO A 380 28.18 -14.45 -24.59
CA PRO A 380 29.11 -15.13 -23.73
C PRO A 380 29.50 -16.44 -24.42
N GLN A 381 30.79 -16.58 -24.73
CA GLN A 381 31.33 -17.89 -25.08
C GLN A 381 30.93 -18.86 -23.97
N GLU A 382 30.37 -19.99 -24.37
CA GLU A 382 30.01 -21.10 -23.48
C GLU A 382 31.14 -21.36 -22.48
N SER A 383 31.00 -20.91 -21.22
CA SER A 383 31.85 -21.38 -20.15
C SER A 383 31.28 -22.68 -19.61
N VAL A 384 31.69 -23.76 -20.27
CA VAL A 384 32.15 -25.02 -19.68
C VAL A 384 31.30 -25.58 -18.54
N LYS A 385 30.55 -26.64 -18.84
CA LYS A 385 30.22 -27.67 -17.85
C LYS A 385 31.51 -28.14 -17.19
N VAL A 386 31.75 -27.78 -15.94
CA VAL A 386 32.71 -28.50 -15.11
C VAL A 386 31.98 -29.73 -14.59
N THR A 387 32.10 -30.82 -15.35
CA THR A 387 32.05 -32.16 -14.77
C THR A 387 33.40 -32.42 -14.12
N GLU A 388 33.40 -32.68 -12.82
CA GLU A 388 33.88 -33.94 -12.25
C GLU A 388 33.06 -34.29 -11.01
#